data_AF-A0A6A5SKU7-F1
#
_entry.id   AF-A0A6A5SKU7-F1
#
_cell.length_a   1.000
_cell.length_b   1.000
_cell.length_c   1.000
_cell.angle_alpha   90.00
_cell.angle_beta   90.00
_cell.angle_gamma   90.00
#
_symmetry.space_group_name_H-M   'P 1'
#
loop_
_entity.id
_entity.type
_entity.pdbx_description
1 polymer ?
#
loop_
_entity_poly.entity_id
_entity_poly.type
_entity_poly.pdbx_seq_one_letter_code
_entity_poly.pdbx_strand_id
1 'polypeptide(L)'
;MSTPKTQTCPLLRLPQELRDKVYTYYLTEDEGYHHNPEMNKLRYSDERQIVFAFMYTCKQIYEEMKELPLKVNSVTFTTFFPIERPGMPRIADFNRH
;
A
#
# COMPACT_ATOMS: atom_id res chain seq x y z
N MET A 1 5.49 -13.07 45.84
CA MET A 1 4.75 -12.19 44.90
C MET A 1 5.63 -11.99 43.68
N SER A 2 5.27 -12.54 42.52
CA SER A 2 6.06 -12.36 41.29
C SER A 2 5.76 -10.98 40.73
N THR A 3 6.78 -10.15 40.53
CA THR A 3 6.64 -8.85 39.87
C THR A 3 6.16 -9.06 38.43
N PRO A 4 5.25 -8.22 37.90
CA PRO A 4 4.89 -8.28 36.49
C PRO A 4 6.12 -7.91 35.67
N LYS A 5 6.62 -8.85 34.86
CA LYS A 5 7.64 -8.54 33.87
C LYS A 5 7.03 -7.57 32.87
N THR A 6 7.48 -6.32 32.89
CA THR A 6 7.17 -5.36 31.84
C THR A 6 7.75 -5.91 30.54
N GLN A 7 6.92 -6.56 29.73
CA GLN A 7 7.32 -7.04 28.42
C GLN A 7 7.52 -5.81 27.54
N THR A 8 8.77 -5.39 27.41
CA THR A 8 9.15 -4.27 26.56
C THR A 8 9.26 -4.77 25.12
N CYS A 9 8.56 -4.13 24.19
CA CYS A 9 8.66 -4.44 22.77
C CYS A 9 10.09 -4.13 22.28
N PRO A 10 10.87 -5.11 21.80
CA PRO A 10 12.25 -4.88 21.39
C PRO A 10 12.40 -3.82 20.29
N LEU A 11 11.45 -3.77 19.36
CA LEU A 11 11.42 -2.77 18.29
C LEU A 11 11.26 -1.35 18.84
N LEU A 12 10.34 -1.16 19.80
CA LEU A 12 10.07 0.17 20.38
C LEU A 12 11.19 0.65 21.32
N ARG A 13 12.17 -0.19 21.62
CA ARG A 13 13.40 0.21 22.33
C ARG A 13 14.45 0.81 21.41
N LEU A 14 14.32 0.63 20.10
CA LEU A 14 15.24 1.22 19.13
C LEU A 14 14.98 2.73 19.03
N PRO A 15 16.01 3.56 18.76
CA PRO A 15 15.82 4.95 18.34
C PRO A 15 14.91 5.05 17.11
N GLN A 16 14.20 6.18 16.98
CA GLN A 16 13.24 6.39 15.90
C GLN A 16 13.86 6.20 14.51
N GLU A 17 15.09 6.70 14.30
CA GLU A 17 15.83 6.56 13.04
C GLU A 17 15.99 5.09 12.58
N LEU A 18 16.18 4.16 13.52
CA LEU A 18 16.29 2.74 13.21
C LEU A 18 14.93 2.11 12.96
N ARG A 19 13.88 2.56 13.67
CA ARG A 19 12.51 2.13 13.41
C ARG A 19 12.05 2.57 12.03
N ASP A 20 12.34 3.81 11.64
CA ASP A 20 12.02 4.36 10.32
C ASP A 20 12.64 3.53 9.21
N LYS A 21 13.91 3.10 9.35
CA LYS A 21 14.54 2.19 8.39
C LYS A 21 13.84 0.84 8.28
N VAL A 22 13.41 0.26 9.41
CA VAL A 22 12.64 -0.99 9.42
C VAL A 22 11.27 -0.79 8.76
N TYR A 23 10.58 0.30 9.05
CA TYR A 23 9.29 0.62 8.46
C TYR A 23 9.38 0.82 6.95
N THR A 24 10.37 1.61 6.49
CA THR A 24 10.63 1.79 5.06
C THR A 24 10.93 0.46 4.40
N TYR A 25 11.83 -0.34 4.95
CA TYR A 25 12.15 -1.67 4.40
C TYR A 25 10.93 -2.58 4.30
N TYR A 26 10.07 -2.60 5.32
CA TYR A 26 8.85 -3.41 5.31
C TYR A 26 7.82 -2.94 4.27
N LEU A 27 7.75 -1.62 4.01
CA LEU A 27 6.73 -1.03 3.16
C LEU A 27 7.15 -0.87 1.70
N THR A 28 8.46 -0.85 1.40
CA THR A 28 8.97 -0.64 0.05
C THR A 28 8.72 -1.86 -0.82
N GLU A 29 8.13 -1.62 -1.98
CA GLU A 29 7.95 -2.59 -3.06
C GLU A 29 8.63 -2.06 -4.31
N ASP A 30 9.36 -2.92 -5.02
CA ASP A 30 10.19 -2.52 -6.17
C ASP A 30 9.37 -1.86 -7.30
N GLU A 31 8.15 -2.36 -7.53
CA GLU A 31 7.23 -1.84 -8.54
C GLU A 31 6.15 -0.89 -7.96
N GLY A 32 6.19 -0.66 -6.65
CA GLY A 32 5.20 0.13 -5.93
C GLY A 32 3.79 -0.46 -5.96
N TYR A 33 2.78 0.41 -5.93
CA TYR A 33 1.37 0.02 -5.92
C TYR A 33 0.68 0.30 -7.25
N HIS A 34 -0.21 -0.60 -7.64
CA HIS A 34 -0.97 -0.53 -8.88
C HIS A 34 -2.46 -0.45 -8.58
N HIS A 35 -3.15 0.48 -9.25
CA HIS A 35 -4.60 0.48 -9.26
C HIS A 35 -5.12 -0.65 -10.13
N ASN A 36 -5.93 -1.54 -9.54
CA ASN A 36 -6.70 -2.52 -10.28
C ASN A 36 -8.08 -1.92 -10.61
N PRO A 37 -8.39 -1.68 -11.90
CA PRO A 37 -9.61 -0.99 -12.33
C PRO A 37 -10.87 -1.83 -12.15
N GLU A 38 -10.79 -3.16 -12.25
CA GLU A 38 -11.93 -4.05 -12.09
C GLU A 38 -12.45 -4.07 -10.66
N MET A 39 -11.54 -4.05 -9.69
CA MET A 39 -11.85 -4.08 -8.26
C MET A 39 -11.88 -2.69 -7.62
N ASN A 40 -11.44 -1.67 -8.36
CA ASN A 40 -11.23 -0.30 -7.88
C ASN A 40 -10.42 -0.23 -6.57
N LYS A 41 -9.30 -0.97 -6.53
CA LYS A 41 -8.44 -1.10 -5.34
C LYS A 41 -6.96 -1.03 -5.72
N LEU A 42 -6.14 -0.51 -4.81
CA LEU A 42 -4.68 -0.62 -4.92
C LEU A 42 -4.23 -2.04 -4.56
N ARG A 43 -3.26 -2.54 -5.30
CA ARG A 43 -2.65 -3.86 -5.18
C ARG A 43 -1.15 -3.77 -5.43
N TYR A 44 -0.43 -4.84 -5.08
CA TYR A 44 0.94 -5.03 -5.56
C TYR A 44 0.94 -5.27 -7.08
N SER A 45 2.11 -5.16 -7.70
CA SER A 45 2.30 -5.37 -9.14
C SER A 45 1.90 -6.77 -9.62
N ASP A 46 1.98 -7.76 -8.74
CA ASP A 46 1.57 -9.15 -8.96
C ASP A 46 0.11 -9.43 -8.55
N GLU A 47 -0.69 -8.37 -8.43
CA GLU A 47 -2.10 -8.39 -8.04
C GLU A 47 -2.38 -8.90 -6.60
N ARG A 48 -1.38 -9.16 -5.77
CA ARG A 48 -1.62 -9.45 -4.35
C ARG A 48 -2.26 -8.25 -3.64
N GLN A 49 -3.05 -8.52 -2.61
CA GLN A 49 -3.63 -7.47 -1.78
C GLN A 49 -2.55 -6.83 -0.91
N ILE A 50 -2.60 -5.50 -0.75
CA ILE A 50 -1.71 -4.80 0.18
C ILE A 50 -2.11 -5.15 1.62
N VAL A 51 -1.15 -5.64 2.41
CA VAL A 51 -1.39 -6.07 3.80
C VAL A 51 -0.52 -5.28 4.78
N PHE A 52 -1.17 -4.51 5.66
CA PHE A 52 -0.50 -3.69 6.67
C PHE A 52 -0.49 -4.34 8.07
N ALA A 53 -0.34 -5.66 8.15
CA ALA A 53 -0.42 -6.41 9.40
C ALA A 53 0.54 -5.85 10.47
N PHE A 54 1.77 -5.52 10.09
CA PHE A 54 2.75 -4.93 11.01
C PHE A 54 2.32 -3.55 11.52
N MET A 55 1.85 -2.69 10.62
CA MET A 55 1.37 -1.34 10.94
C MET A 55 0.23 -1.35 11.96
N TYR A 56 -0.66 -2.34 11.89
CA TYR A 56 -1.83 -2.45 12.77
C TYR A 56 -1.57 -3.23 14.07
N THR A 57 -0.32 -3.57 14.40
CA THR A 57 -0.01 -4.29 15.64
C THR A 57 -0.22 -3.45 16.89
N CYS A 58 0.10 -2.15 16.87
CA CYS A 58 -0.14 -1.24 17.98
C CYS A 58 -0.30 0.22 17.52
N LYS A 59 -0.91 1.04 18.37
CA LYS A 59 -1.18 2.46 18.07
C LYS A 59 0.09 3.25 17.74
N GLN A 60 1.19 3.02 18.46
CA GLN A 60 2.42 3.77 18.23
C GLN A 60 2.99 3.49 16.84
N ILE A 61 3.09 2.20 16.45
CA ILE A 61 3.59 1.80 15.13
C ILE A 61 2.68 2.35 14.04
N TYR A 62 1.36 2.28 14.22
CA TYR A 62 0.39 2.87 13.29
C TYR A 62 0.64 4.36 13.07
N GLU A 63 0.79 5.14 14.14
CA GLU A 63 1.01 6.59 14.04
C GLU A 63 2.34 6.94 13.37
N GLU A 64 3.39 6.15 13.62
CA GLU A 64 4.71 6.32 12.99
C GLU A 64 4.66 5.94 11.48
N MET A 65 3.85 4.94 11.10
CA MET A 65 3.84 4.40 9.73
C MET A 65 2.75 4.97 8.81
N LYS A 66 1.68 5.61 9.32
CA LYS A 66 0.44 5.88 8.54
C LYS A 66 0.60 6.64 7.22
N GLU A 67 1.65 7.42 7.06
CA GLU A 67 1.93 8.16 5.83
C GLU A 67 3.00 7.49 4.95
N LEU A 68 3.76 6.54 5.50
CA LEU A 68 4.88 5.91 4.82
C LEU A 68 4.48 5.09 3.59
N PRO A 69 3.39 4.27 3.59
CA PRO A 69 3.07 3.43 2.45
C PRO A 69 3.01 4.19 1.12
N LEU A 70 2.46 5.40 1.12
CA LEU A 70 2.32 6.24 -0.08
C LEU A 70 3.50 7.19 -0.29
N LYS A 71 4.35 7.42 0.72
CA LYS A 71 5.58 8.22 0.58
C LYS A 71 6.72 7.42 -0.03
N VAL A 72 6.81 6.12 0.29
CA VAL A 72 7.94 5.26 -0.12
C VAL A 72 7.66 4.43 -1.36
N ASN A 73 6.40 4.37 -1.82
CA ASN A 73 6.01 3.65 -3.02
C ASN A 73 5.38 4.61 -4.04
N SER A 74 5.73 4.42 -5.31
CA SER A 74 4.99 5.00 -6.43
C SER A 74 3.59 4.37 -6.52
N VAL A 75 2.62 5.16 -6.99
CA VAL A 75 1.28 4.65 -7.29
C VAL A 75 1.04 4.79 -8.79
N THR A 76 0.88 3.65 -9.45
CA THR A 76 0.69 3.55 -10.90
C THR A 76 -0.78 3.36 -11.22
N PHE A 77 -1.30 4.24 -12.07
CA PHE A 77 -2.65 4.14 -12.64
C PHE A 77 -2.54 3.81 -14.13
N THR A 78 -3.35 2.87 -14.58
CA THR A 78 -3.44 2.50 -16.00
C THR A 78 -4.82 2.83 -16.53
N THR A 79 -4.90 3.19 -17.81
CA THR A 79 -6.17 3.41 -18.47
C THR A 79 -6.86 2.08 -18.69
N PHE A 80 -8.10 1.98 -18.19
CA PHE A 80 -8.95 0.83 -18.41
C PHE A 80 -10.09 1.20 -19.34
N PHE A 81 -10.20 0.44 -20.44
CA PHE A 81 -11.36 0.49 -21.31
C PHE A 81 -12.21 -0.73 -20.97
N PRO A 82 -13.37 -0.55 -20.31
CA PRO A 82 -14.32 -1.65 -20.17
C PRO A 82 -14.67 -2.10 -21.59
N ILE A 83 -14.40 -3.37 -21.91
CA ILE A 83 -14.76 -3.93 -23.21
C ILE A 83 -16.26 -3.68 -23.40
N GLU A 84 -16.55 -2.88 -24.42
CA GLU A 84 -17.83 -2.48 -25.00
C GLU A 84 -19.09 -2.93 -24.24
N ARG A 85 -19.74 -1.98 -23.56
CA ARG A 85 -21.19 -2.12 -23.33
C ARG A 85 -21.86 -2.15 -24.71
N PRO A 86 -22.79 -3.09 -25.00
CA PRO A 86 -23.53 -3.04 -26.26
C PRO A 86 -24.20 -1.68 -26.40
N GLY A 87 -23.78 -0.90 -27.40
CA GLY A 87 -24.26 0.46 -27.68
C GLY A 87 -23.26 1.60 -27.47
N MET A 88 -22.01 1.35 -27.03
CA MET A 88 -20.99 2.40 -26.95
C MET A 88 -20.14 2.43 -28.25
N PRO A 89 -20.11 3.56 -29.01
CA PRO A 89 -19.36 3.65 -30.25
C PRO A 89 -17.84 3.59 -29.99
N ARG A 90 -17.09 3.00 -30.92
CA ARG A 90 -15.63 2.85 -30.79
C ARG A 90 -14.96 4.21 -30.97
N ILE A 91 -13.83 4.43 -30.31
CA ILE A 91 -13.04 5.68 -30.45
C ILE A 91 -12.64 5.93 -31.93
N ALA A 92 -12.47 4.86 -32.72
CA ALA A 92 -12.23 4.94 -34.16
C ALA A 92 -13.39 5.55 -34.97
N ASP A 93 -14.61 5.61 -34.41
CA ASP A 93 -15.79 6.17 -35.05
C ASP A 93 -15.91 7.70 -34.82
N PHE A 94 -15.17 8.26 -33.86
CA PHE A 94 -15.21 9.69 -33.54
C PHE A 94 -14.30 10.57 -34.41
N ASN A 95 -13.28 10.00 -35.07
CA ASN A 95 -12.32 10.75 -35.89
C ASN A 95 -12.67 10.80 -37.38
N ARG A 96 -13.94 10.65 -37.73
CA ARG A 96 -14.41 10.65 -39.12
C ARG A 96 -15.35 11.83 -39.39
N HIS A 97 -14.87 13.06 -39.19
CA HIS A 97 -15.51 14.29 -39.66
C HIS A 97 -14.49 15.12 -40.45
#